data_AF-A0A510Y2M8-F1
#
_entry.id   AF-A0A510Y2M8-F1
#
_cell.length_a   1.000
_cell.length_b   1.000
_cell.length_c   1.000
_cell.angle_alpha   90.00
_cell.angle_beta   90.00
_cell.angle_gamma   90.00
#
_symmetry.space_group_name_H-M   'P 1'
#
loop_
_entity.id
_entity.type
_entity.pdbx_description
1 polymer ?
#
loop_
_entity_poly.entity_id
_entity_poly.type
_entity_poly.pdbx_seq_one_letter_code
_entity_poly.pdbx_strand_id
1 'polypeptide(L)'
;MKKQLVMISLSSLLALSACVTSEESGSDSSENKENKDEASANDSSSEEDTKTETAEMAAEETSERFEKLHKTMATFSLPEKGRLSSKEAKLRFGEILRPEDEYKDVIVYDNSMIFYKNTKETYTYSWINYDTLSQEDKPEPYGTQALGALKYRVNHDMVFYPSIFEENAGTPLKNLDEYKGDKKTLIASGELVEKEGKNPTGYEAIEAGSQRMLSQLHQLEPYVEQFDAVHDWTTETIYYFEEAESYDEEEWKEAYKYYKKGVDNIDEMEKAING
;
A
#
# COMPACT_ATOMS: atom_id res chain seq x y z
N MET A 1 -29.45 -9.91 -36.17
CA MET A 1 -28.21 -10.51 -36.72
C MET A 1 -27.37 -11.01 -35.56
N LYS A 2 -26.62 -12.10 -35.79
CA LYS A 2 -26.19 -13.11 -34.80
C LYS A 2 -25.30 -12.57 -33.68
N LYS A 3 -25.64 -12.92 -32.43
CA LYS A 3 -24.75 -12.89 -31.26
C LYS A 3 -23.89 -14.15 -31.30
N GLN A 4 -22.56 -14.00 -31.25
CA GLN A 4 -21.64 -15.12 -31.05
C GLN A 4 -21.18 -15.12 -29.58
N LEU A 5 -21.59 -16.16 -28.86
CA LEU A 5 -20.94 -16.60 -27.62
C LEU A 5 -19.55 -17.12 -27.95
N VAL A 6 -18.54 -16.71 -27.17
CA VAL A 6 -17.26 -17.41 -27.08
C VAL A 6 -17.17 -17.98 -25.66
N MET A 7 -17.21 -19.31 -25.56
CA MET A 7 -16.94 -20.07 -24.34
C MET A 7 -15.48 -20.55 -24.34
N ILE A 8 -14.82 -20.29 -23.21
CA ILE A 8 -13.98 -21.17 -22.38
C ILE A 8 -12.92 -22.06 -23.07
N SER A 9 -11.67 -21.88 -22.64
CA SER A 9 -10.83 -23.04 -22.24
C SER A 9 -9.83 -22.63 -21.15
N LEU A 10 -10.16 -22.91 -19.88
CA LEU A 10 -9.15 -23.13 -18.83
C LEU A 10 -8.35 -24.38 -19.20
N SER A 11 -7.03 -24.30 -19.19
CA SER A 11 -6.15 -25.47 -19.20
C SER A 11 -5.28 -25.44 -17.95
N SER A 12 -5.78 -26.07 -16.90
CA SER A 12 -5.00 -26.49 -15.74
C SER A 12 -4.07 -27.62 -16.15
N LEU A 13 -2.75 -27.44 -15.99
CA LEU A 13 -1.78 -28.53 -15.99
C LEU A 13 -1.15 -28.60 -14.60
N LEU A 14 -1.77 -29.43 -13.76
CA LEU A 14 -1.14 -30.04 -12.59
C LEU A 14 -0.26 -31.20 -13.08
N ALA A 15 1.01 -31.20 -12.71
CA ALA A 15 1.87 -32.38 -12.77
C ALA A 15 2.41 -32.67 -11.37
N LEU A 16 2.06 -33.87 -10.89
CA LEU A 16 2.42 -34.47 -9.61
C LEU A 16 3.81 -35.15 -9.67
N SER A 17 4.43 -35.20 -8.48
CA SER A 17 5.23 -36.29 -7.92
C SER A 17 6.69 -36.49 -8.39
N ALA A 18 7.59 -36.35 -7.42
CA ALA A 18 8.58 -37.40 -7.14
C ALA A 18 8.87 -37.46 -5.63
N CYS A 19 8.27 -38.45 -4.97
CA CYS A 19 8.79 -39.02 -3.72
C CYS A 19 10.10 -39.74 -4.01
N VAL A 20 11.13 -39.50 -3.20
CA VAL A 20 12.16 -40.50 -2.90
C VAL A 20 12.26 -40.59 -1.38
N THR A 21 11.71 -41.68 -0.86
CA THR A 21 11.99 -42.26 0.43
C THR A 21 13.27 -43.10 0.33
N SER A 22 14.15 -42.99 1.33
CA SER A 22 15.15 -44.01 1.61
C SER A 22 15.10 -44.33 3.10
N GLU A 23 14.89 -45.61 3.38
CA GLU A 23 14.70 -46.24 4.69
C GLU A 23 16.00 -46.36 5.51
N GLU A 24 15.72 -46.61 6.79
CA GLU A 24 16.53 -46.90 7.98
C GLU A 24 17.74 -47.84 7.86
N SER A 25 18.65 -47.66 8.83
CA SER A 25 19.30 -48.69 9.68
C SER A 25 20.58 -48.07 10.24
N GLY A 26 20.85 -47.89 11.53
CA GLY A 26 20.48 -48.64 12.72
C GLY A 26 21.75 -48.79 13.59
N SER A 27 21.55 -48.96 14.91
CA SER A 27 22.50 -49.47 15.93
C SER A 27 23.00 -48.47 17.00
N ASP A 28 22.50 -48.76 18.20
CA ASP A 28 22.92 -48.35 19.54
C ASP A 28 24.43 -48.41 19.84
N SER A 29 24.89 -47.53 20.74
CA SER A 29 25.54 -47.94 22.01
C SER A 29 25.72 -46.77 22.99
N SER A 30 24.88 -46.75 24.02
CA SER A 30 25.19 -46.62 25.46
C SER A 30 26.39 -45.81 25.99
N GLU A 31 26.04 -44.92 26.93
CA GLU A 31 26.59 -44.73 28.30
C GLU A 31 27.68 -43.68 28.63
N ASN A 32 27.22 -42.68 29.42
CA ASN A 32 27.75 -42.15 30.68
C ASN A 32 29.15 -41.47 30.75
N LYS A 33 29.17 -40.16 31.06
CA LYS A 33 29.49 -39.64 32.42
C LYS A 33 29.44 -38.11 32.56
N GLU A 34 29.13 -37.71 33.79
CA GLU A 34 28.85 -36.40 34.36
C GLU A 34 29.99 -35.36 34.39
N ASN A 35 29.54 -34.08 34.43
CA ASN A 35 30.00 -32.91 35.20
C ASN A 35 31.43 -32.36 35.02
N LYS A 36 31.55 -31.09 34.61
CA LYS A 36 31.75 -29.94 35.52
C LYS A 36 31.88 -28.60 34.79
N ASP A 37 31.44 -27.55 35.49
CA ASP A 37 31.41 -26.13 35.15
C ASP A 37 32.75 -25.49 34.73
N GLU A 38 32.58 -24.36 34.02
CA GLU A 38 33.16 -23.03 34.26
C GLU A 38 33.95 -22.37 33.10
N ALA A 39 33.39 -21.23 32.67
CA ALA A 39 34.03 -19.97 32.29
C ALA A 39 34.84 -19.86 30.97
N SER A 40 34.19 -19.21 30.00
CA SER A 40 34.56 -17.90 29.43
C SER A 40 36.01 -17.66 28.97
N ALA A 41 36.18 -17.45 27.66
CA ALA A 41 36.70 -16.18 27.11
C ALA A 41 36.62 -16.17 25.57
N ASN A 42 35.98 -15.12 25.05
CA ASN A 42 36.23 -14.42 23.78
C ASN A 42 36.45 -15.22 22.50
N ASP A 43 35.43 -15.21 21.64
CA ASP A 43 35.63 -14.74 20.27
C ASP A 43 34.37 -13.98 19.82
N SER A 44 34.42 -12.66 19.97
CA SER A 44 33.37 -11.73 19.54
C SER A 44 34.06 -10.66 18.72
N SER A 45 34.14 -10.89 17.41
CA SER A 45 34.56 -9.89 16.44
C SER A 45 34.25 -10.40 15.03
N SER A 46 33.00 -10.23 14.57
CA SER A 46 32.66 -10.12 13.13
C SER A 46 31.17 -9.88 12.83
N GLU A 47 30.37 -9.28 13.74
CA GLU A 47 28.94 -9.00 13.46
C GLU A 47 28.59 -7.50 13.32
N GLU A 48 29.52 -6.58 13.60
CA GLU A 48 29.26 -5.13 13.48
C GLU A 48 29.45 -4.58 12.06
N ASP A 49 30.37 -5.13 11.26
CA ASP A 49 30.63 -4.60 9.91
C ASP A 49 29.49 -4.94 8.92
N THR A 50 28.93 -6.15 8.98
CA THR A 50 27.86 -6.57 8.06
C THR A 50 26.54 -5.83 8.31
N LYS A 51 26.21 -5.50 9.57
CA LYS A 51 24.99 -4.76 9.91
C LYS A 51 25.03 -3.30 9.47
N THR A 52 26.22 -2.70 9.52
CA THR A 52 26.42 -1.29 9.19
C THR A 52 26.39 -1.08 7.67
N GLU A 53 27.02 -1.98 6.90
CA GLU A 53 27.01 -1.96 5.43
C GLU A 53 25.59 -2.23 4.88
N THR A 54 24.83 -3.14 5.49
CA THR A 54 23.42 -3.42 5.09
C THR A 54 22.49 -2.25 5.42
N ALA A 55 22.72 -1.54 6.53
CA ALA A 55 21.92 -0.39 6.92
C ALA A 55 22.23 0.86 6.07
N GLU A 56 23.50 1.08 5.69
CA GLU A 56 23.89 2.16 4.78
C GLU A 56 23.37 1.91 3.37
N MET A 57 23.46 0.68 2.85
CA MET A 57 22.88 0.31 1.55
C MET A 57 21.35 0.47 1.54
N ALA A 58 20.65 0.03 2.59
CA ALA A 58 19.21 0.22 2.71
C ALA A 58 18.82 1.71 2.78
N ALA A 59 19.60 2.53 3.50
CA ALA A 59 19.36 3.97 3.58
C ALA A 59 19.60 4.69 2.25
N GLU A 60 20.62 4.28 1.49
CA GLU A 60 20.93 4.84 0.18
C GLU A 60 19.88 4.46 -0.87
N GLU A 61 19.41 3.21 -0.85
CA GLU A 61 18.33 2.70 -1.71
C GLU A 61 16.98 3.42 -1.45
N THR A 62 16.61 3.62 -0.18
CA THR A 62 15.42 4.40 0.20
C THR A 62 15.54 5.86 -0.26
N SER A 63 16.72 6.46 -0.15
CA SER A 63 16.97 7.85 -0.59
C SER A 63 16.83 8.01 -2.11
N GLU A 64 17.42 7.11 -2.89
CA GLU A 64 17.32 7.17 -4.36
C GLU A 64 15.88 6.96 -4.85
N ARG A 65 15.16 6.02 -4.24
CA ARG A 65 13.75 5.76 -4.55
C ARG A 65 12.88 6.99 -4.24
N PHE A 66 13.06 7.59 -3.07
CA PHE A 66 12.36 8.82 -2.68
C PHE A 66 12.60 9.93 -3.70
N GLU A 67 13.85 10.17 -4.10
CA GLU A 67 14.19 11.20 -5.08
C GLU A 67 13.55 10.96 -6.45
N LYS A 68 13.54 9.72 -6.94
CA LYS A 68 12.90 9.35 -8.22
C LYS A 68 11.39 9.58 -8.18
N LEU A 69 10.73 9.18 -7.09
CA LEU A 69 9.31 9.38 -6.89
C LEU A 69 8.97 10.87 -6.81
N HIS A 70 9.68 11.62 -5.95
CA HIS A 70 9.51 13.05 -5.79
C HIS A 70 9.70 13.79 -7.12
N LYS A 71 10.77 13.48 -7.87
CA LYS A 71 11.01 14.08 -9.19
C LYS A 71 9.85 13.80 -10.15
N THR A 72 9.33 12.59 -10.19
CA THR A 72 8.18 12.22 -11.04
C THR A 72 6.95 13.05 -10.66
N MET A 73 6.62 13.13 -9.37
CA MET A 73 5.43 13.83 -8.87
C MET A 73 5.55 15.36 -8.94
N ALA A 74 6.75 15.91 -8.85
CA ALA A 74 7.00 17.35 -8.96
C ALA A 74 6.98 17.83 -10.42
N THR A 75 7.50 17.02 -11.35
CA THR A 75 7.77 17.47 -12.73
C THR A 75 6.73 17.07 -13.76
N PHE A 76 5.81 16.13 -13.44
CA PHE A 76 4.81 15.71 -14.42
C PHE A 76 3.93 16.89 -14.87
N SER A 77 3.51 16.84 -16.13
CA SER A 77 2.49 17.73 -16.69
C SER A 77 1.28 16.90 -17.09
N LEU A 78 0.09 17.41 -16.85
CA LEU A 78 -1.13 16.77 -17.33
C LEU A 78 -1.19 16.85 -18.87
N PRO A 79 -1.80 15.88 -19.58
CA PRO A 79 -1.76 15.85 -21.04
C PRO A 79 -2.54 17.01 -21.66
N GLU A 80 -2.08 17.55 -22.80
CA GLU A 80 -2.86 18.58 -23.54
C GLU A 80 -4.01 17.96 -24.36
N LYS A 81 -3.81 16.71 -24.81
CA LYS A 81 -4.84 15.95 -25.52
C LYS A 81 -6.07 15.77 -24.61
N GLY A 82 -7.27 15.82 -25.20
CA GLY A 82 -8.54 15.58 -24.52
C GLY A 82 -9.01 16.70 -23.58
N ARG A 83 -8.22 17.76 -23.37
CA ARG A 83 -8.66 18.94 -22.61
C ARG A 83 -9.83 19.64 -23.31
N LEU A 84 -10.86 19.94 -22.55
CA LEU A 84 -12.03 20.69 -23.02
C LEU A 84 -11.85 22.19 -22.78
N SER A 85 -12.36 23.00 -23.70
CA SER A 85 -12.55 24.43 -23.43
C SER A 85 -13.58 24.64 -22.31
N SER A 86 -13.53 25.77 -21.60
CA SER A 86 -14.52 26.07 -20.55
C SER A 86 -15.97 26.05 -21.07
N LYS A 87 -16.18 26.36 -22.35
CA LYS A 87 -17.51 26.29 -23.00
C LYS A 87 -17.97 24.84 -23.17
N GLU A 88 -17.09 23.95 -23.62
CA GLU A 88 -17.39 22.53 -23.80
C GLU A 88 -17.59 21.82 -22.46
N ALA A 89 -16.72 22.11 -21.48
CA ALA A 89 -16.83 21.61 -20.12
C ALA A 89 -18.17 22.00 -19.49
N LYS A 90 -18.58 23.27 -19.59
CA LYS A 90 -19.88 23.74 -19.08
C LYS A 90 -21.07 23.08 -19.81
N LEU A 91 -20.95 22.83 -21.10
CA LEU A 91 -22.02 22.18 -21.86
C LEU A 91 -22.20 20.71 -21.46
N ARG A 92 -21.10 20.00 -21.16
CA ARG A 92 -21.12 18.56 -20.84
C ARG A 92 -21.33 18.27 -19.36
N PHE A 93 -20.70 19.05 -18.49
CA PHE A 93 -20.59 18.78 -17.07
C PHE A 93 -21.14 19.92 -16.20
N GLY A 94 -21.92 20.82 -16.80
CA GLY A 94 -22.42 22.05 -16.18
C GLY A 94 -23.14 21.87 -14.85
N GLU A 95 -23.82 20.74 -14.69
CA GLU A 95 -24.58 20.36 -13.48
C GLU A 95 -23.76 19.54 -12.48
N ILE A 96 -22.66 18.91 -12.94
CA ILE A 96 -21.78 18.02 -12.17
C ILE A 96 -20.69 18.83 -11.46
N LEU A 97 -20.27 19.93 -12.07
CA LEU A 97 -19.29 20.86 -11.50
C LEU A 97 -19.98 21.82 -10.53
N ARG A 98 -19.46 21.93 -9.31
CA ARG A 98 -20.02 22.86 -8.32
C ARG A 98 -19.95 24.29 -8.86
N PRO A 99 -21.03 25.08 -8.76
CA PRO A 99 -21.07 26.46 -9.24
C PRO A 99 -19.97 27.36 -8.64
N GLU A 100 -19.43 26.97 -7.48
CA GLU A 100 -18.39 27.71 -6.75
C GLU A 100 -16.99 27.64 -7.39
N ASP A 101 -16.68 26.61 -8.19
CA ASP A 101 -15.32 26.35 -8.68
C ASP A 101 -14.94 27.08 -9.96
N GLU A 102 -15.61 28.20 -10.28
CA GLU A 102 -15.43 29.02 -11.50
C GLU A 102 -14.40 28.41 -12.45
N TYR A 103 -14.80 27.54 -13.41
CA TYR A 103 -14.02 26.70 -14.36
C TYR A 103 -12.57 27.11 -14.74
N LYS A 104 -12.19 28.35 -14.51
CA LYS A 104 -10.86 28.95 -14.48
C LYS A 104 -9.84 28.21 -13.64
N ASP A 105 -10.19 27.52 -12.56
CA ASP A 105 -9.18 26.89 -11.67
C ASP A 105 -9.00 25.39 -11.90
N VAL A 106 -9.79 24.81 -12.81
CA VAL A 106 -9.74 23.38 -13.13
C VAL A 106 -9.42 23.11 -14.60
N ILE A 107 -8.91 21.93 -14.87
CA ILE A 107 -8.72 21.35 -16.21
C ILE A 107 -9.71 20.20 -16.32
N VAL A 108 -10.59 20.27 -17.31
CA VAL A 108 -11.62 19.26 -17.57
C VAL A 108 -11.27 18.50 -18.83
N TYR A 109 -11.36 17.18 -18.78
CA TYR A 109 -11.08 16.30 -19.91
C TYR A 109 -12.34 15.68 -20.49
N ASP A 110 -12.24 15.22 -21.74
CA ASP A 110 -13.28 14.51 -22.48
C ASP A 110 -13.67 13.16 -21.87
N ASN A 111 -12.79 12.54 -21.07
CA ASN A 111 -13.05 11.35 -20.24
C ASN A 111 -13.63 11.67 -18.86
N SER A 112 -14.20 12.87 -18.66
CA SER A 112 -14.86 13.30 -17.41
C SER A 112 -13.93 13.48 -16.20
N MET A 113 -12.62 13.30 -16.36
CA MET A 113 -11.64 13.62 -15.33
C MET A 113 -11.49 15.14 -15.19
N ILE A 114 -11.45 15.63 -13.95
CA ILE A 114 -11.30 17.05 -13.62
C ILE A 114 -10.10 17.18 -12.68
N PHE A 115 -9.22 18.14 -12.92
CA PHE A 115 -8.02 18.35 -12.10
C PHE A 115 -7.88 19.81 -11.69
N TYR A 116 -7.37 20.06 -10.49
CA TYR A 116 -6.99 21.41 -10.08
C TYR A 116 -5.73 21.87 -10.84
N LYS A 117 -5.74 23.10 -11.37
CA LYS A 117 -4.59 23.64 -12.14
C LYS A 117 -3.31 23.79 -11.32
N ASN A 118 -3.44 24.14 -10.05
CA ASN A 118 -2.33 24.43 -9.15
C ASN A 118 -1.67 23.16 -8.62
N THR A 119 -2.46 22.22 -8.08
CA THR A 119 -1.93 21.00 -7.44
C THR A 119 -1.77 19.85 -8.41
N LYS A 120 -2.46 19.90 -9.56
CA LYS A 120 -2.61 18.80 -10.53
C LYS A 120 -3.28 17.54 -9.95
N GLU A 121 -3.92 17.66 -8.79
CA GLU A 121 -4.72 16.60 -8.19
C GLU A 121 -6.06 16.46 -8.89
N THR A 122 -6.58 15.24 -8.99
CA THR A 122 -7.96 15.04 -9.45
C THR A 122 -8.92 15.70 -8.47
N TYR A 123 -10.01 16.26 -8.99
CA TYR A 123 -11.05 16.89 -8.21
C TYR A 123 -11.82 15.83 -7.44
N THR A 124 -11.95 15.98 -6.11
CA THR A 124 -12.58 15.02 -5.19
C THR A 124 -13.87 14.39 -5.74
N TYR A 125 -14.76 15.21 -6.31
CA TYR A 125 -16.05 14.74 -6.81
C TYR A 125 -15.95 13.83 -8.06
N SER A 126 -14.95 14.04 -8.92
CA SER A 126 -14.74 13.20 -10.09
C SER A 126 -14.38 11.77 -9.69
N TRP A 127 -13.67 11.62 -8.58
CA TRP A 127 -13.14 10.33 -8.17
C TRP A 127 -14.03 9.60 -7.15
N ILE A 128 -14.73 10.33 -6.25
CA ILE A 128 -15.74 9.72 -5.36
C ILE A 128 -16.82 8.95 -6.14
N ASN A 129 -17.16 9.43 -7.34
CA ASN A 129 -18.19 8.77 -8.16
C ASN A 129 -17.65 7.58 -8.97
N TYR A 130 -16.35 7.30 -8.96
CA TYR A 130 -15.78 6.19 -9.73
C TYR A 130 -16.39 4.84 -9.35
N ASP A 131 -16.71 4.63 -8.07
CA ASP A 131 -17.29 3.36 -7.58
C ASP A 131 -18.81 3.30 -7.73
N THR A 132 -19.48 4.45 -7.85
CA THR A 132 -20.94 4.55 -7.98
C THR A 132 -21.43 4.59 -9.42
N LEU A 133 -20.54 4.85 -10.38
CA LEU A 133 -20.83 4.86 -11.81
C LEU A 133 -20.84 3.44 -12.40
N SER A 134 -21.69 3.25 -13.42
CA SER A 134 -21.64 2.04 -14.23
C SER A 134 -20.27 1.93 -14.91
N GLN A 135 -19.79 0.71 -15.17
CA GLN A 135 -18.47 0.51 -15.82
C GLN A 135 -18.30 1.31 -17.12
N GLU A 136 -19.38 1.54 -17.87
CA GLU A 136 -19.36 2.31 -19.12
C GLU A 136 -19.21 3.83 -18.89
N ASP A 137 -19.51 4.31 -17.68
CA ASP A 137 -19.48 5.73 -17.30
C ASP A 137 -18.25 6.09 -16.43
N LYS A 138 -17.43 5.11 -16.03
CA LYS A 138 -16.29 5.35 -15.14
C LYS A 138 -15.21 6.18 -15.85
N PRO A 139 -14.72 7.27 -15.22
CA PRO A 139 -13.68 8.08 -15.83
C PRO A 139 -12.32 7.38 -15.75
N GLU A 140 -11.87 6.76 -16.84
CA GLU A 140 -10.57 6.09 -16.89
C GLU A 140 -9.43 7.09 -17.17
N PRO A 141 -8.44 7.24 -16.28
CA PRO A 141 -7.31 8.14 -16.52
C PRO A 141 -6.38 7.60 -17.61
N TYR A 142 -5.78 8.49 -18.40
CA TYR A 142 -4.73 8.13 -19.34
C TYR A 142 -3.46 8.96 -19.18
N GLY A 143 -2.32 8.35 -19.49
CA GLY A 143 -1.01 8.98 -19.33
C GLY A 143 -0.84 9.56 -17.92
N THR A 144 -0.36 10.80 -17.83
CA THR A 144 -0.08 11.46 -16.56
C THR A 144 -1.32 11.90 -15.76
N GLN A 145 -2.54 11.68 -16.28
CA GLN A 145 -3.76 11.80 -15.46
C GLN A 145 -3.75 10.82 -14.29
N ALA A 146 -3.16 9.64 -14.47
CA ALA A 146 -3.03 8.62 -13.42
C ALA A 146 -2.21 9.13 -12.23
N LEU A 147 -1.15 9.91 -12.50
CA LEU A 147 -0.33 10.54 -11.46
C LEU A 147 -1.14 11.57 -10.64
N GLY A 148 -2.00 12.35 -11.30
CA GLY A 148 -2.89 13.29 -10.61
C GLY A 148 -3.98 12.59 -9.79
N ALA A 149 -4.46 11.42 -10.23
CA ALA A 149 -5.40 10.58 -9.48
C ALA A 149 -4.72 9.94 -8.26
N LEU A 150 -3.52 9.36 -8.43
CA LEU A 150 -2.72 8.83 -7.33
C LEU A 150 -2.43 9.91 -6.30
N LYS A 151 -2.00 11.10 -6.74
CA LYS A 151 -1.70 12.22 -5.87
C LYS A 151 -2.88 12.56 -4.93
N TYR A 152 -4.09 12.60 -5.49
CA TYR A 152 -5.30 12.81 -4.71
C TYR A 152 -5.55 11.68 -3.71
N ARG A 153 -5.49 10.41 -4.16
CA ARG A 153 -5.74 9.26 -3.29
C ARG A 153 -4.78 9.25 -2.11
N VAL A 154 -3.50 9.48 -2.33
CA VAL A 154 -2.52 9.55 -1.25
C VAL A 154 -2.87 10.67 -0.29
N ASN A 155 -2.97 11.91 -0.78
CA ASN A 155 -3.14 13.10 0.06
C ASN A 155 -4.49 13.17 0.80
N HIS A 156 -5.55 12.53 0.30
CA HIS A 156 -6.91 12.71 0.84
C HIS A 156 -7.58 11.44 1.33
N ASP A 157 -7.14 10.26 0.89
CA ASP A 157 -7.80 9.00 1.25
C ASP A 157 -6.85 8.07 2.02
N MET A 158 -5.66 7.83 1.49
CA MET A 158 -4.79 6.75 1.97
C MET A 158 -4.06 7.12 3.26
N VAL A 159 -3.78 8.40 3.49
CA VAL A 159 -3.22 8.90 4.77
C VAL A 159 -4.16 8.75 5.96
N PHE A 160 -5.43 8.37 5.77
CA PHE A 160 -6.39 8.14 6.84
C PHE A 160 -6.55 6.66 7.19
N TYR A 161 -5.44 5.98 7.50
CA TYR A 161 -5.42 4.58 7.94
C TYR A 161 -5.79 4.42 9.43
N PRO A 162 -6.47 3.34 9.83
CA PRO A 162 -6.78 3.07 11.23
C PRO A 162 -5.54 2.65 12.04
N SER A 163 -5.61 2.87 13.35
CA SER A 163 -4.57 2.49 14.32
C SER A 163 -5.09 1.41 15.25
N ILE A 164 -4.23 0.45 15.60
CA ILE A 164 -4.61 -0.66 16.48
C ILE A 164 -4.98 -0.22 17.92
N PHE A 165 -4.61 1.00 18.33
CA PHE A 165 -4.91 1.54 19.67
C PHE A 165 -5.58 2.91 19.68
N GLU A 166 -5.58 3.63 18.56
CA GLU A 166 -6.01 5.02 18.51
C GLU A 166 -7.27 5.15 17.67
N GLU A 167 -8.22 5.92 18.18
CA GLU A 167 -9.47 6.19 17.48
C GLU A 167 -9.27 7.24 16.36
N ASN A 168 -8.11 7.91 16.31
CA ASN A 168 -7.79 8.89 15.28
C ASN A 168 -7.09 8.20 14.10
N ALA A 169 -7.76 8.16 12.95
CA ALA A 169 -7.15 7.70 11.70
C ALA A 169 -6.04 8.66 11.23
N GLY A 170 -5.00 8.11 10.59
CA GLY A 170 -3.91 8.87 9.97
C GLY A 170 -2.84 9.41 10.91
N THR A 171 -2.74 8.87 12.12
CA THR A 171 -1.58 9.12 12.99
C THR A 171 -0.51 8.08 12.68
N PRO A 172 0.75 8.49 12.36
CA PRO A 172 1.83 7.56 12.06
C PRO A 172 1.95 6.42 13.05
N LEU A 173 2.03 5.21 12.50
CA LEU A 173 2.13 3.99 13.29
C LEU A 173 3.51 3.87 13.94
N LYS A 174 3.54 3.36 15.16
CA LYS A 174 4.75 3.22 15.97
C LYS A 174 5.25 1.78 15.93
N ASN A 175 6.54 1.58 16.16
CA ASN A 175 7.00 0.22 16.40
C ASN A 175 6.36 -0.32 17.69
N LEU A 176 6.12 -1.64 17.77
CA LEU A 176 5.41 -2.24 18.92
C LEU A 176 6.13 -1.97 20.26
N ASP A 177 7.46 -1.86 20.23
CA ASP A 177 8.31 -1.56 21.39
C ASP A 177 8.30 -0.09 21.83
N GLU A 178 7.85 0.82 20.96
CA GLU A 178 7.73 2.26 21.25
C GLU A 178 6.47 2.61 22.05
N TYR A 179 5.47 1.72 22.07
CA TYR A 179 4.28 1.90 22.89
C TYR A 179 4.60 1.80 24.38
N LYS A 180 3.92 2.61 25.20
CA LYS A 180 4.16 2.76 26.65
C LYS A 180 2.87 2.65 27.44
N GLY A 181 2.99 2.42 28.75
CA GLY A 181 1.86 2.31 29.67
C GLY A 181 0.98 1.10 29.34
N ASP A 182 -0.34 1.26 29.48
CA ASP A 182 -1.32 0.19 29.29
C ASP A 182 -1.23 -0.48 27.91
N LYS A 183 -0.90 0.29 26.86
CA LYS A 183 -0.68 -0.24 25.50
C LYS A 183 0.44 -1.28 25.46
N LYS A 184 1.54 -1.04 26.19
CA LYS A 184 2.66 -2.00 26.26
C LYS A 184 2.24 -3.31 26.95
N THR A 185 1.43 -3.21 28.00
CA THR A 185 0.89 -4.37 28.71
C THR A 185 -0.02 -5.20 27.80
N LEU A 186 -0.90 -4.54 27.04
CA LEU A 186 -1.78 -5.18 26.06
C LEU A 186 -1.01 -5.91 24.94
N ILE A 187 0.02 -5.27 24.38
CA ILE A 187 0.90 -5.91 23.39
C ILE A 187 1.60 -7.14 23.99
N ALA A 188 2.04 -7.05 25.25
CA ALA A 188 2.73 -8.15 25.94
C ALA A 188 1.78 -9.31 26.28
N SER A 189 0.53 -9.04 26.65
CA SER A 189 -0.50 -10.08 26.88
C SER A 189 -1.02 -10.68 25.58
N GLY A 190 -0.84 -10.00 24.45
CA GLY A 190 -1.43 -10.39 23.16
C GLY A 190 -2.89 -9.97 23.02
N GLU A 191 -3.44 -9.27 24.01
CA GLU A 191 -4.81 -8.79 24.00
C GLU A 191 -4.88 -7.46 23.24
N LEU A 192 -5.72 -7.40 22.22
CA LEU A 192 -6.10 -6.14 21.58
C LEU A 192 -7.44 -5.69 22.14
N VAL A 193 -7.58 -4.39 22.41
CA VAL A 193 -8.84 -3.85 22.90
C VAL A 193 -9.73 -3.57 21.70
N GLU A 194 -10.80 -4.33 21.55
CA GLU A 194 -11.94 -3.92 20.73
C GLU A 194 -12.70 -2.84 21.49
N LYS A 195 -12.62 -1.60 21.00
CA LYS A 195 -13.47 -0.53 21.50
C LYS A 195 -14.69 -0.37 20.61
N GLU A 196 -15.87 -0.25 21.22
CA GLU A 196 -17.04 0.28 20.51
C GLU A 196 -16.78 1.75 20.13
N GLY A 197 -16.46 1.96 18.86
CA GLY A 197 -16.13 3.27 18.29
C GLY A 197 -16.50 3.32 16.81
N LYS A 198 -16.31 4.49 16.19
CA LYS A 198 -16.55 4.63 14.73
C LYS A 198 -15.44 4.05 13.88
N ASN A 199 -14.26 3.85 14.45
CA ASN A 199 -13.08 3.35 13.75
C ASN A 199 -12.68 2.01 14.37
N PRO A 200 -12.30 1.02 13.54
CA PRO A 200 -11.87 -0.28 14.02
C PRO A 200 -10.59 -0.14 14.84
N THR A 201 -10.41 -1.04 15.80
CA THR A 201 -9.23 -1.13 16.68
C THR A 201 -8.74 -2.58 16.70
N GLY A 202 -7.56 -2.83 17.26
CA GLY A 202 -7.01 -4.19 17.29
C GLY A 202 -6.78 -4.79 15.91
N TYR A 203 -7.06 -6.09 15.75
CA TYR A 203 -6.83 -6.80 14.50
C TYR A 203 -7.76 -6.33 13.38
N GLU A 204 -9.01 -5.99 13.70
CA GLU A 204 -9.97 -5.40 12.74
C GLU A 204 -9.42 -4.12 12.11
N ALA A 205 -8.61 -3.33 12.83
CA ALA A 205 -7.96 -2.15 12.26
C ALA A 205 -6.95 -2.53 11.17
N ILE A 206 -6.18 -3.60 11.37
CA ILE A 206 -5.20 -4.10 10.41
C ILE A 206 -5.92 -4.61 9.16
N GLU A 207 -6.96 -5.43 9.34
CA GLU A 207 -7.76 -6.00 8.25
C GLU A 207 -8.47 -4.90 7.45
N ALA A 208 -9.28 -4.06 8.11
CA ALA A 208 -10.02 -3.00 7.43
C ALA A 208 -9.08 -1.95 6.78
N GLY A 209 -7.94 -1.68 7.42
CA GLY A 209 -6.90 -0.82 6.87
C GLY A 209 -6.30 -1.41 5.58
N SER A 210 -5.88 -2.67 5.61
CA SER A 210 -5.27 -3.36 4.48
C SER A 210 -6.25 -3.49 3.30
N GLN A 211 -7.48 -3.94 3.55
CA GLN A 211 -8.51 -4.08 2.53
C GLN A 211 -8.81 -2.75 1.83
N ARG A 212 -8.91 -1.68 2.62
CA ARG A 212 -9.11 -0.34 2.08
C ARG A 212 -7.94 0.06 1.19
N MET A 213 -6.70 -0.09 1.65
CA MET A 213 -5.53 0.31 0.87
C MET A 213 -5.35 -0.52 -0.40
N LEU A 214 -5.52 -1.84 -0.34
CA LEU A 214 -5.49 -2.72 -1.51
C LEU A 214 -6.53 -2.33 -2.54
N SER A 215 -7.77 -2.07 -2.11
CA SER A 215 -8.83 -1.58 -3.00
C SER A 215 -8.44 -0.29 -3.73
N GLN A 216 -7.81 0.66 -3.03
CA GLN A 216 -7.31 1.90 -3.64
C GLN A 216 -6.16 1.67 -4.61
N LEU A 217 -5.19 0.82 -4.23
CA LEU A 217 -3.97 0.57 -5.00
C LEU A 217 -4.27 -0.23 -6.27
N HIS A 218 -5.00 -1.33 -6.19
CA HIS A 218 -5.37 -2.14 -7.36
C HIS A 218 -6.25 -1.37 -8.35
N GLN A 219 -7.05 -0.41 -7.88
CA GLN A 219 -7.83 0.45 -8.77
C GLN A 219 -6.91 1.36 -9.62
N LEU A 220 -5.78 1.78 -9.08
CA LEU A 220 -4.84 2.69 -9.75
C LEU A 220 -3.74 1.96 -10.54
N GLU A 221 -3.36 0.76 -10.11
CA GLU A 221 -2.26 -0.04 -10.63
C GLU A 221 -2.22 -0.11 -12.18
N PRO A 222 -3.32 -0.44 -12.89
CA PRO A 222 -3.31 -0.53 -14.36
C PRO A 222 -2.94 0.79 -15.07
N TYR A 223 -3.08 1.92 -14.39
CA TYR A 223 -2.85 3.24 -14.97
C TYR A 223 -1.47 3.81 -14.60
N VAL A 224 -0.84 3.27 -13.56
CA VAL A 224 0.45 3.73 -13.05
C VAL A 224 1.63 2.82 -13.41
N GLU A 225 1.37 1.62 -13.94
CA GLU A 225 2.41 0.65 -14.36
C GLU A 225 3.46 1.22 -15.33
N GLN A 226 3.09 2.23 -16.11
CA GLN A 226 3.97 2.90 -17.09
C GLN A 226 4.95 3.90 -16.45
N PHE A 227 4.88 4.13 -15.14
CA PHE A 227 5.73 5.08 -14.42
C PHE A 227 6.60 4.32 -13.40
N ASP A 228 7.76 3.82 -13.83
CA ASP A 228 8.64 2.93 -13.05
C ASP A 228 8.71 3.25 -11.55
N ALA A 229 9.09 4.48 -11.17
CA ALA A 229 9.23 4.87 -9.77
C ALA A 229 7.92 4.81 -8.96
N VAL A 230 6.78 5.04 -9.61
CA VAL A 230 5.46 4.91 -9.01
C VAL A 230 5.03 3.46 -8.98
N HIS A 231 5.24 2.73 -10.07
CA HIS A 231 4.90 1.32 -10.19
C HIS A 231 5.61 0.49 -9.14
N ASP A 232 6.94 0.57 -9.07
CA ASP A 232 7.78 -0.13 -8.09
C ASP A 232 7.27 0.12 -6.67
N TRP A 233 6.95 1.39 -6.38
CA TRP A 233 6.44 1.76 -5.08
C TRP A 233 5.07 1.14 -4.82
N THR A 234 4.14 1.21 -5.78
CA THR A 234 2.78 0.70 -5.59
C THR A 234 2.77 -0.81 -5.44
N THR A 235 3.61 -1.53 -6.19
CA THR A 235 3.75 -2.97 -6.11
C THR A 235 4.29 -3.41 -4.75
N GLU A 236 5.30 -2.73 -4.22
CA GLU A 236 5.83 -3.05 -2.89
C GLU A 236 4.80 -2.75 -1.79
N THR A 237 4.07 -1.65 -1.89
CA THR A 237 3.02 -1.30 -0.93
C THR A 237 1.85 -2.28 -0.97
N ILE A 238 1.45 -2.73 -2.16
CA ILE A 238 0.46 -3.80 -2.34
C ILE A 238 0.95 -5.06 -1.62
N TYR A 239 2.19 -5.49 -1.90
CA TYR A 239 2.79 -6.66 -1.25
C TYR A 239 2.71 -6.57 0.29
N TYR A 240 3.03 -5.42 0.88
CA TYR A 240 2.94 -5.26 2.34
C TYR A 240 1.52 -5.40 2.88
N PHE A 241 0.50 -4.92 2.17
CA PHE A 241 -0.88 -5.10 2.62
C PHE A 241 -1.41 -6.51 2.35
N GLU A 242 -1.02 -7.16 1.25
CA GLU A 242 -1.36 -8.57 0.97
C GLU A 242 -0.74 -9.50 2.02
N GLU A 243 0.53 -9.29 2.39
CA GLU A 243 1.18 -10.05 3.46
C GLU A 243 0.50 -9.80 4.81
N ALA A 244 0.06 -8.57 5.09
CA ALA A 244 -0.69 -8.28 6.32
C ALA A 244 -2.03 -9.04 6.39
N GLU A 245 -2.76 -9.16 5.27
CA GLU A 245 -4.01 -9.93 5.17
C GLU A 245 -3.79 -11.45 5.18
N SER A 246 -2.57 -11.93 4.96
CA SER A 246 -2.25 -13.36 4.96
C SER A 246 -2.15 -13.98 6.36
N TYR A 247 -2.05 -13.14 7.40
CA TYR A 247 -1.95 -13.54 8.79
C TYR A 247 -3.29 -13.41 9.51
N ASP A 248 -3.62 -14.39 10.35
CA ASP A 248 -4.86 -14.40 11.12
C ASP A 248 -4.74 -13.58 12.43
N GLU A 249 -5.85 -13.45 13.17
CA GLU A 249 -5.90 -12.73 14.45
C GLU A 249 -4.89 -13.24 15.50
N GLU A 250 -4.64 -14.56 15.54
CA GLU A 250 -3.65 -15.16 16.44
C GLU A 250 -2.21 -14.70 16.12
N GLU A 251 -1.97 -14.27 14.87
CA GLU A 251 -0.68 -13.83 14.34
C GLU A 251 -0.64 -12.30 14.12
N TRP A 252 -1.51 -11.54 14.80
CA TRP A 252 -1.69 -10.10 14.59
C TRP A 252 -0.41 -9.26 14.68
N LYS A 253 0.62 -9.72 15.40
CA LYS A 253 1.91 -9.02 15.50
C LYS A 253 2.68 -9.04 14.18
N GLU A 254 2.65 -10.16 13.46
CA GLU A 254 3.24 -10.24 12.12
C GLU A 254 2.37 -9.49 11.12
N ALA A 255 1.04 -9.61 11.21
CA ALA A 255 0.11 -8.79 10.43
C ALA A 255 0.40 -7.28 10.61
N TYR A 256 0.58 -6.83 11.86
CA TYR A 256 0.88 -5.44 12.19
C TYR A 256 2.21 -4.97 11.61
N LYS A 257 3.23 -5.82 11.63
CA LYS A 257 4.55 -5.48 11.07
C LYS A 257 4.47 -5.19 9.58
N TYR A 258 3.74 -6.00 8.82
CA TYR A 258 3.54 -5.77 7.39
C TYR A 258 2.60 -4.59 7.12
N TYR A 259 1.50 -4.49 7.86
CA TYR A 259 0.58 -3.35 7.79
C TYR A 259 1.29 -2.02 8.05
N LYS A 260 2.16 -1.98 9.07
CA LYS A 260 3.00 -0.82 9.38
C LYS A 260 3.92 -0.47 8.20
N LYS A 261 4.58 -1.45 7.57
CA LYS A 261 5.41 -1.18 6.38
C LYS A 261 4.60 -0.59 5.23
N GLY A 262 3.40 -1.11 4.96
CA GLY A 262 2.50 -0.54 3.95
C GLY A 262 2.11 0.90 4.27
N VAL A 263 1.82 1.19 5.54
CA VAL A 263 1.52 2.54 6.02
C VAL A 263 2.73 3.48 5.96
N ASP A 264 3.90 3.03 6.41
CA ASP A 264 5.14 3.79 6.36
C ASP A 264 5.47 4.17 4.91
N ASN A 265 5.31 3.22 3.98
CA ASN A 265 5.40 3.51 2.56
C ASN A 265 4.46 4.66 2.21
N ILE A 266 3.14 4.55 2.48
CA ILE A 266 2.13 5.59 2.16
C ILE A 266 2.56 6.97 2.68
N ASP A 267 3.04 7.05 3.92
CA ASP A 267 3.56 8.28 4.51
C ASP A 267 4.81 8.81 3.74
N GLU A 268 5.70 7.94 3.27
CA GLU A 268 6.83 8.33 2.42
C GLU A 268 6.38 8.84 1.05
N MET A 269 5.37 8.24 0.44
CA MET A 269 4.81 8.72 -0.83
C MET A 269 4.14 10.07 -0.66
N GLU A 270 3.36 10.27 0.41
CA GLU A 270 2.79 11.58 0.75
C GLU A 270 3.90 12.64 0.87
N LYS A 271 4.99 12.32 1.58
CA LYS A 271 6.16 13.20 1.69
C LYS A 271 6.82 13.47 0.33
N ALA A 272 6.99 12.46 -0.51
CA ALA A 272 7.59 12.63 -1.84
C ALA A 272 6.72 13.51 -2.76
N ILE A 273 5.40 13.42 -2.61
CA ILE A 273 4.41 14.19 -3.35
C ILE A 273 4.41 15.68 -2.92
N ASN A 274 4.60 15.95 -1.63
CA ASN A 274 4.39 17.26 -1.03
C ASN A 274 5.68 18.01 -0.62
N GLY A 275 6.82 17.30 -0.51
CA GLY A 275 8.15 17.89 -0.38
C GLY A 275 8.59 18.55 -1.67
#